data_AF-I5BTX4-F1
#
_entry.id   AF-I5BTX4-F1
#
_cell.length_a   1.000
_cell.length_b   1.000
_cell.length_c   1.000
_cell.angle_alpha   90.00
_cell.angle_beta   90.00
_cell.angle_gamma   90.00
#
_symmetry.space_group_name_H-M   'P 1'
#
loop_
_entity.id
_entity.type
_entity.pdbx_description
1 polymer ?
#
loop_
_entity_poly.entity_id
_entity_poly.type
_entity_poly.pdbx_seq_one_letter_code
_entity_poly.pdbx_strand_id
1 'polypeptide(L)'
;MNELASNAFKYAFDTLPTEAARLELELFETASNKVSLRIKDNGKGLPEHLVPEQSSSFGLRLVNTLSRQLDSTLSLMREGGTSYQLEFERK
;
A
#
# COMPACT_ATOMS: atom_id res chain seq x y z
N MET A 1 9.77 -0.32 4.62
CA MET A 1 8.53 -0.22 5.40
C MET A 1 8.34 1.14 6.07
N ASN A 2 9.35 1.72 6.74
CA ASN A 2 9.21 2.99 7.49
C ASN A 2 8.60 4.17 6.74
N GLU A 3 8.80 4.26 5.41
CA GLU A 3 8.31 5.38 4.60
C GLU A 3 6.84 5.25 4.17
N LEU A 4 6.31 4.04 3.99
CA LEU A 4 4.86 3.88 3.78
C LEU A 4 4.10 4.22 5.05
N ALA A 5 4.62 3.79 6.20
CA ALA A 5 4.10 4.21 7.50
C ALA A 5 4.23 5.74 7.68
N SER A 6 5.40 6.30 7.39
CA SER A 6 5.61 7.75 7.49
C SER A 6 4.73 8.54 6.53
N ASN A 7 4.46 8.06 5.32
CA ASN A 7 3.57 8.72 4.38
C ASN A 7 2.11 8.65 4.82
N ALA A 8 1.68 7.54 5.42
CA ALA A 8 0.36 7.46 6.04
C ALA A 8 0.23 8.49 7.18
N PHE A 9 1.22 8.56 8.08
CA PHE A 9 1.23 9.54 9.17
C PHE A 9 1.37 11.00 8.73
N LYS A 10 2.17 11.29 7.68
CA LYS A 10 2.39 12.67 7.21
C LYS A 10 1.26 13.20 6.35
N TYR A 11 0.61 12.34 5.55
CA TYR A 11 -0.28 12.80 4.47
C TYR A 11 -1.66 12.16 4.50
N ALA A 12 -1.81 10.93 5.00
CA ALA A 12 -3.10 10.24 4.94
C ALA A 12 -4.01 10.61 6.14
N PHE A 13 -3.43 10.86 7.32
CA PHE A 13 -4.18 11.07 8.56
C PHE A 13 -4.34 12.54 8.99
N ASP A 14 -3.98 13.51 8.14
CA ASP A 14 -4.10 14.94 8.48
C ASP A 14 -5.55 15.42 8.68
N THR A 15 -6.52 14.64 8.20
CA THR A 15 -7.96 14.89 8.37
C THR A 15 -8.61 13.99 9.43
N LEU A 16 -7.85 13.10 10.09
CA LEU A 16 -8.39 12.14 11.06
C LEU A 16 -7.86 12.39 12.48
N PRO A 17 -8.69 12.18 13.53
CA PRO A 17 -8.18 12.09 14.89
C PRO A 17 -7.14 10.97 15.00
N THR A 18 -6.07 11.20 15.78
CA THR A 18 -4.96 10.24 15.93
C THR A 18 -5.45 8.86 16.36
N GLU A 19 -6.44 8.78 17.25
CA GLU A 19 -7.05 7.55 17.74
C GLU A 19 -7.85 6.78 16.67
N ALA A 20 -8.26 7.45 15.60
CA ALA A 20 -8.99 6.88 14.47
C ALA A 20 -8.07 6.48 13.30
N ALA A 21 -6.82 6.95 13.28
CA ALA A 21 -5.84 6.60 12.24
C ALA A 21 -5.50 5.09 12.29
N ARG A 22 -5.59 4.42 11.15
CA ARG A 22 -5.27 3.00 10.99
C ARG A 22 -4.34 2.82 9.81
N LEU A 23 -3.26 2.09 10.06
CA LEU A 23 -2.37 1.54 9.05
C LEU A 23 -2.29 0.04 9.28
N GLU A 24 -2.66 -0.72 8.27
CA GLU A 24 -2.76 -2.17 8.28
C GLU A 24 -1.73 -2.76 7.32
N LEU A 25 -1.01 -3.76 7.80
CA LEU A 25 -0.10 -4.57 7.01
C LEU A 25 -0.54 -6.02 7.17
N GLU A 26 -1.01 -6.62 6.07
CA GLU A 26 -1.51 -7.98 6.06
C GLU A 26 -0.67 -8.82 5.09
N LEU A 27 -0.28 -10.01 5.53
CA LEU A 27 0.32 -11.03 4.67
C LEU A 27 -0.50 -12.30 4.85
N PHE A 28 -1.17 -12.74 3.79
CA PHE A 28 -2.04 -13.91 3.85
C PHE A 28 -1.92 -14.76 2.58
N GLU A 29 -2.07 -16.07 2.75
CA GLU A 29 -2.19 -17.00 1.63
C GLU A 29 -3.62 -16.91 1.04
N THR A 30 -3.71 -16.94 -0.28
CA THR A 30 -4.98 -17.01 -1.02
C THR A 30 -5.27 -18.45 -1.42
N ALA A 31 -6.51 -18.74 -1.82
CA ALA A 31 -6.96 -20.10 -2.17
C ALA A 31 -6.22 -20.77 -3.36
N SER A 32 -5.28 -20.06 -4.02
CA SER A 32 -4.60 -20.49 -5.24
C SER A 32 -3.08 -20.60 -5.11
N ASN A 33 -2.56 -20.86 -3.90
CA ASN A 33 -1.12 -20.95 -3.61
C ASN A 33 -0.34 -19.64 -3.90
N LYS A 34 -1.06 -18.52 -3.95
CA LYS A 34 -0.49 -17.17 -4.03
C LYS A 34 -0.48 -16.53 -2.65
N VAL A 35 0.51 -15.70 -2.42
CA VAL A 35 0.63 -14.85 -1.24
C VAL A 35 0.18 -13.44 -1.61
N SER A 36 -0.66 -12.84 -0.76
CA SER A 36 -1.06 -11.45 -0.86
C SER A 36 -0.43 -10.65 0.28
N LEU A 37 0.33 -9.63 -0.09
CA LEU A 37 0.83 -8.59 0.81
C LEU A 37 -0.01 -7.34 0.60
N ARG A 38 -0.77 -6.93 1.62
CA ARG A 38 -1.60 -5.73 1.60
C ARG A 38 -1.06 -4.68 2.57
N ILE A 39 -1.00 -3.43 2.10
CA ILE A 39 -0.68 -2.25 2.89
C ILE A 39 -1.85 -1.28 2.73
N LYS A 40 -2.58 -1.01 3.81
CA LYS A 40 -3.78 -0.17 3.78
C LYS A 40 -3.72 0.91 4.84
N ASP A 41 -4.04 2.15 4.48
CA ASP A 41 -4.40 3.20 5.42
C ASP A 41 -5.89 3.54 5.28
N ASN A 42 -6.47 4.12 6.33
CA ASN A 42 -7.84 4.64 6.31
C ASN A 42 -7.91 6.16 6.13
N GLY A 43 -6.86 6.77 5.60
CA GLY A 43 -6.76 8.22 5.48
C GLY A 43 -7.62 8.80 4.37
N LYS A 44 -7.32 10.03 3.95
CA LYS A 44 -8.05 10.71 2.86
C LYS A 44 -7.87 10.10 1.45
N GLY A 45 -7.03 9.06 1.34
CA GLY A 45 -6.66 8.43 0.07
C GLY A 45 -5.62 9.21 -0.72
N LEU A 46 -5.06 8.57 -1.75
CA LEU A 46 -4.16 9.21 -2.69
C LEU A 46 -4.92 10.00 -3.76
N PRO A 47 -4.47 11.22 -4.10
CA PRO A 47 -5.00 11.95 -5.24
C PRO A 47 -4.99 11.11 -6.52
N GLU A 48 -6.03 11.22 -7.35
CA GLU A 48 -6.19 10.42 -8.58
C GLU A 48 -5.04 10.62 -9.59
N HIS A 49 -4.45 11.81 -9.61
CA HIS A 49 -3.31 12.13 -10.48
C HIS A 49 -2.00 11.45 -10.05
N LEU A 50 -1.94 10.89 -8.84
CA LEU A 50 -0.78 10.12 -8.37
C LEU A 50 -0.94 8.66 -8.76
N VAL A 51 -0.15 8.27 -9.76
CA VAL A 51 -0.05 6.92 -10.29
C VAL A 51 1.21 6.26 -9.70
N PRO A 52 1.13 5.09 -9.04
CA PRO A 52 2.27 4.39 -8.44
C PRO A 52 3.47 4.23 -9.35
N GLU A 53 3.21 3.93 -10.62
CA GLU A 53 4.23 3.71 -11.66
C GLU A 53 4.98 5.00 -12.02
N GLN A 54 4.40 6.17 -11.77
CA GLN A 54 4.95 7.48 -12.15
C GLN A 54 5.40 8.31 -10.93
N SER A 55 5.15 7.84 -9.72
CA SER A 55 5.42 8.62 -8.51
C SER A 55 6.89 8.62 -8.10
N SER A 56 7.40 9.81 -7.81
CA SER A 56 8.73 10.07 -7.23
C SER A 56 8.76 9.94 -5.69
N SER A 57 7.67 9.48 -5.05
CA SER A 57 7.69 9.23 -3.60
C SER A 57 8.44 7.93 -3.29
N PHE A 58 9.24 7.93 -2.22
CA PHE A 58 10.04 6.76 -1.85
C PHE A 58 9.17 5.56 -1.43
N GLY A 59 8.04 5.80 -0.77
CA GLY A 59 7.06 4.75 -0.45
C GLY A 59 6.55 4.00 -1.69
N LEU A 60 6.23 4.72 -2.76
CA LEU A 60 5.79 4.11 -4.02
C LEU A 60 6.93 3.40 -4.76
N ARG A 61 8.16 3.94 -4.70
CA ARG A 61 9.35 3.22 -5.18
C ARG A 61 9.58 1.90 -4.45
N LEU A 62 9.30 1.85 -3.14
CA LEU A 62 9.44 0.62 -2.36
C LEU A 62 8.42 -0.43 -2.81
N VAL A 63 7.16 -0.06 -2.95
CA VAL A 63 6.09 -0.95 -3.45
C VAL A 63 6.45 -1.48 -4.84
N ASN A 64 6.90 -0.61 -5.77
CA ASN A 64 7.35 -1.01 -7.09
C ASN A 64 8.59 -1.92 -7.06
N THR A 65 9.51 -1.71 -6.12
CA THR A 65 10.70 -2.57 -5.97
C THR A 65 10.34 -3.94 -5.44
N LEU A 66 9.48 -4.01 -4.43
CA LEU A 66 8.97 -5.27 -3.89
C LEU A 66 8.18 -6.05 -4.95
N SER A 67 7.32 -5.37 -5.71
CA SER A 67 6.57 -6.02 -6.80
C SER A 67 7.50 -6.65 -7.84
N ARG A 68 8.56 -5.94 -8.26
CA ARG A 68 9.58 -6.50 -9.18
C ARG A 68 10.37 -7.66 -8.57
N GLN A 69 10.77 -7.57 -7.30
CA GLN A 69 11.54 -8.64 -6.65
C GLN A 69 10.74 -9.93 -6.46
N LEU A 70 9.43 -9.79 -6.29
CA LEU A 70 8.51 -10.90 -6.05
C LEU A 70 7.85 -11.42 -7.33
N ASP A 71 8.09 -10.80 -8.49
CA ASP A 71 7.29 -11.01 -9.71
C ASP A 71 5.79 -10.90 -9.42
N SER A 72 5.41 -9.89 -8.63
CA SER A 72 4.05 -9.71 -8.16
C SER A 72 3.23 -8.85 -9.12
N THR A 73 1.92 -9.08 -9.12
CA THR A 73 0.95 -8.09 -9.62
C THR A 73 0.71 -7.05 -8.54
N LEU A 74 0.79 -5.75 -8.88
CA LEU A 74 0.47 -4.65 -7.98
C LEU A 74 -0.91 -4.09 -8.31
N SER A 75 -1.76 -3.93 -7.30
CA SER A 75 -3.06 -3.26 -7.39
C SER A 75 -3.14 -2.09 -6.40
N LEU A 76 -3.77 -0.99 -6.81
CA LEU A 76 -4.04 0.18 -5.96
C LEU A 76 -5.55 0.44 -5.88
N MET A 77 -6.07 0.45 -4.64
CA MET A 77 -7.46 0.82 -4.33
C MET A 77 -7.47 2.12 -3.51
N ARG A 78 -8.46 2.98 -3.76
CA ARG A 78 -8.58 4.32 -3.14
C ARG A 78 -9.88 4.51 -2.33
N GLU A 79 -10.61 3.43 -2.07
CA GLU A 79 -11.87 3.46 -1.33
C GLU A 79 -11.62 3.37 0.18
N GLY A 80 -12.11 4.36 0.93
CA GLY A 80 -11.94 4.40 2.39
C GLY A 80 -10.48 4.55 2.85
N GLY A 81 -9.64 5.16 2.03
CA GLY A 81 -8.20 5.34 2.25
C GLY A 81 -7.37 4.86 1.06
N THR A 82 -6.11 4.52 1.30
CA THR A 82 -5.24 3.95 0.25
C THR A 82 -4.94 2.50 0.56
N SER A 83 -5.07 1.60 -0.41
CA SER A 83 -4.63 0.21 -0.28
C SER A 83 -3.78 -0.24 -1.45
N TYR A 84 -2.57 -0.70 -1.15
CA TYR A 84 -1.68 -1.40 -2.08
C TYR A 84 -1.78 -2.89 -1.82
N GLN A 85 -1.95 -3.69 -2.87
CA GLN A 85 -1.97 -5.14 -2.80
C GLN A 85 -0.96 -5.71 -3.79
N LEU A 86 -0.02 -6.51 -3.30
CA LEU A 86 0.95 -7.27 -4.09
C LEU A 86 0.56 -8.74 -4.03
N GLU A 87 0.32 -9.35 -5.19
CA GLU A 87 0.01 -10.77 -5.29
C GLU A 87 1.10 -11.49 -6.08
N PHE A 88 1.70 -12.53 -5.48
CA PHE A 88 2.79 -13.31 -6.06
C PHE A 88 2.66 -14.79 -5.71
N GLU A 89 3.28 -15.65 -6.52
CA GLU A 89 3.29 -17.09 -6.28
C GLU A 89 4.12 -17.43 -5.03
N ARG A 90 3.61 -18.38 -4.23
CA ARG A 90 4.37 -18.94 -3.11
C ARG A 90 5.51 -19.80 -3.67
N LYS A 91 6.75 -19.32 -3.54
CA LYS A 91 7.97 -20.06 -3.93
C LYS A 91 8.34 -21.13 -2.91
#